data_AF-W2F053-F1
#
_entry.id   AF-W2F053-F1
#
_cell.length_a   1.000
_cell.length_b   1.000
_cell.length_c   1.000
_cell.angle_alpha   90.00
_cell.angle_beta   90.00
_cell.angle_gamma   90.00
#
_symmetry.space_group_name_H-M   'P 1'
#
loop_
_entity.id
_entity.type
_entity.pdbx_description
1 polymer ?
#
loop_
_entity_poly.entity_id
_entity_poly.type
_entity_poly.pdbx_seq_one_letter_code
_entity_poly.pdbx_strand_id
1 'polypeptide(L)' 'MFAGWRIMRSDAGRMWATRERPFPSAVEEAGAHRTVDADDLVELCQAIAVQEGIAEGTAR' A
#
# COMPACT_ATOMS: atom_id res chain seq x y z
N MET A 1 1.18 14.08 3.49
CA MET A 1 0.20 13.27 2.72
C MET A 1 0.95 12.05 2.23
N PHE A 2 0.52 10.83 2.56
CA PHE A 2 1.09 9.60 2.01
C PHE A 2 0.81 9.59 0.50
N ALA A 3 1.81 9.27 -0.32
CA ALA A 3 1.90 9.47 -1.77
C ALA A 3 0.71 8.92 -2.60
N GLY A 4 -0.46 9.56 -2.51
CA GLY A 4 -1.70 9.08 -3.15
C GLY A 4 -2.38 7.90 -2.43
N TRP A 5 -2.11 7.69 -1.14
CA TRP A 5 -2.74 6.63 -0.35
C TRP A 5 -3.73 7.19 0.67
N ARG A 6 -4.93 6.59 0.69
CA ARG A 6 -5.96 6.88 1.69
C ARG A 6 -5.92 5.83 2.78
N ILE A 7 -5.56 6.26 3.99
CA ILE A 7 -5.53 5.43 5.20
C ILE A 7 -6.89 5.45 5.89
N MET A 8 -7.33 4.28 6.33
CA MET A 8 -8.54 4.05 7.09
C MET A 8 -8.19 3.18 8.30
N ARG A 9 -8.90 3.39 9.41
CA ARG A 9 -8.72 2.64 10.64
C ARG A 9 -10.07 2.16 11.12
N SER A 10 -10.17 0.88 11.48
CA SER A 10 -11.35 0.34 12.16
C SER A 10 -11.34 0.66 13.65
N ASP A 11 -12.51 0.64 14.25
CA ASP A 11 -12.67 0.75 15.71
C ASP A 11 -12.01 -0.42 16.47
N ALA A 12 -11.78 -1.55 15.81
CA ALA A 12 -11.05 -2.71 16.33
C ALA A 12 -9.52 -2.56 16.26
N GLY A 13 -9.01 -1.41 15.84
CA GLY A 13 -7.58 -1.11 15.79
C GLY A 13 -6.89 -1.44 14.47
N ARG A 14 -7.43 -2.38 13.67
CA ARG A 14 -6.89 -2.70 12.34
C ARG A 14 -6.89 -1.49 11.41
N MET A 15 -5.81 -1.33 10.67
CA MET A 15 -5.63 -0.28 9.68
C MET A 15 -5.57 -0.86 8.27
N TRP A 16 -6.00 -0.07 7.29
CA TRP A 16 -5.74 -0.37 5.89
C TRP A 16 -5.53 0.92 5.10
N ALA A 17 -4.81 0.80 4.00
CA ALA A 17 -4.57 1.87 3.07
C ALA A 17 -4.95 1.43 1.67
N THR A 18 -5.63 2.30 0.94
CA THR A 18 -5.94 2.09 -0.48
C THR A 18 -5.40 3.24 -1.29
N ARG A 19 -4.71 2.93 -2.39
CA ARG A 19 -4.19 3.92 -3.32
C ARG A 19 -5.33 4.58 -4.09
N GLU A 20 -5.34 5.91 -4.15
CA GLU A 20 -6.38 6.70 -4.82
C GLU A 20 -6.30 6.55 -6.34
N ARG A 21 -5.08 6.38 -6.87
CA ARG A 21 -4.85 6.02 -8.26
C ARG A 21 -4.38 4.57 -8.34
N PRO A 22 -5.02 3.71 -9.15
CA PRO A 22 -4.57 2.33 -9.29
C PRO A 22 -3.14 2.27 -9.85
N PHE A 23 -2.47 1.15 -9.61
CA PHE A 23 -1.20 0.86 -10.27
C PHE A 23 -1.43 0.59 -11.76
N PRO A 24 -0.43 0.81 -12.64
CA PRO A 24 -0.46 0.29 -14.00
C PRO A 24 -0.61 -1.23 -13.99
N SER A 25 -1.29 -1.81 -14.99
CA SER A 25 -1.54 -3.26 -15.03
C SER A 25 -0.26 -4.09 -14.92
N ALA A 26 0.83 -3.68 -15.57
CA ALA A 26 2.12 -4.38 -15.48
C ALA A 26 2.69 -4.43 -14.04
N VAL A 27 2.39 -3.44 -13.21
CA VAL A 27 2.83 -3.37 -11.81
C VAL A 27 1.93 -4.23 -10.92
N GLU A 28 0.63 -4.27 -11.19
CA GLU A 28 -0.29 -5.21 -10.52
C GLU A 28 0.05 -6.66 -10.87
N GLU A 29 0.40 -6.95 -12.13
CA GLU A 29 0.90 -8.27 -12.57
C GLU A 29 2.23 -8.64 -11.93
N ALA A 30 3.08 -7.65 -11.60
CA ALA A 30 4.31 -7.86 -10.83
C ALA A 30 4.04 -8.13 -9.32
N GLY A 31 2.78 -8.09 -8.88
CA GLY A 31 2.36 -8.42 -7.52
C GLY A 31 2.09 -7.21 -6.63
N ALA A 32 2.06 -5.99 -7.16
CA ALA A 32 1.69 -4.83 -6.37
C ALA A 32 0.19 -4.84 -6.05
N HIS A 33 -0.14 -4.65 -4.79
CA HIS A 33 -1.52 -4.56 -4.32
C HIS A 33 -1.92 -3.11 -4.07
N ARG A 34 -3.03 -2.67 -4.68
CA ARG A 34 -3.57 -1.31 -4.49
C ARG A 34 -4.13 -1.05 -3.09
N THR A 35 -4.36 -2.11 -2.32
CA THR A 35 -4.89 -2.06 -0.95
C THR A 35 -4.04 -2.98 -0.08
N VAL A 36 -3.59 -2.46 1.05
CA VAL A 36 -2.83 -3.20 2.06
C VAL A 36 -3.44 -2.94 3.44
N ASP A 37 -3.39 -3.93 4.32
CA ASP A 37 -3.81 -3.84 5.70
C ASP A 37 -2.67 -4.19 6.66
N ALA A 38 -2.77 -3.71 7.89
CA ALA A 38 -1.82 -3.95 8.96
C ALA A 38 -2.45 -3.69 10.34
N ASP A 39 -1.83 -4.21 11.39
CA ASP A 39 -2.32 -4.04 12.76
C ASP A 39 -1.90 -2.69 13.39
N ASP A 40 -0.82 -2.07 12.88
CA ASP A 40 -0.39 -0.74 13.28
C ASP A 40 0.11 0.14 12.12
N LEU A 41 0.38 1.41 12.43
CA LEU A 41 0.78 2.41 11.44
C LEU A 41 2.17 2.15 10.86
N VAL A 42 3.09 1.58 11.65
CA VAL A 42 4.46 1.28 11.21
C VAL A 42 4.42 0.15 10.19
N GLU A 43 3.72 -0.93 10.51
CA GLU A 43 3.50 -2.05 9.59
C GLU A 43 2.76 -1.59 8.32
N LEU A 44 1.76 -0.71 8.46
CA LEU A 44 1.05 -0.16 7.31
C LEU A 44 1.97 0.64 6.39
N CYS A 45 2.88 1.44 6.98
CA CYS A 45 3.85 2.21 6.20
C CYS A 45 4.85 1.30 5.48
N GLN A 46 5.30 0.22 6.12
CA GLN A 46 6.16 -0.78 5.49
C GLN A 46 5.44 -1.49 4.35
N ALA A 47 4.18 -1.90 4.55
CA ALA A 47 3.37 -2.53 3.52
C ALA A 47 3.19 -1.62 2.30
N ILE A 48 2.88 -0.33 2.51
CA ILE A 48 2.79 0.68 1.43
C ILE A 48 4.14 0.82 0.70
N ALA A 49 5.25 0.91 1.45
CA ALA A 49 6.58 1.07 0.87
C ALA A 49 6.97 -0.13 0.00
N VAL A 50 6.57 -1.35 0.38
CA VAL A 50 6.75 -2.55 -0.46
C VAL A 50 6.00 -2.41 -1.79
N GLN A 51 4.73 -1.97 -1.76
CA GLN A 51 3.94 -1.83 -2.99
C GLN A 51 4.51 -0.74 -3.92
N GLU A 52 4.92 0.40 -3.37
CA GLU A 52 5.56 1.45 -4.16
C GLU A 52 6.95 1.01 -4.66
N GLY A 53 7.71 0.22 -3.90
CA GLY A 53 8.97 -0.36 -4.35
C GLY A 53 8.81 -1.32 -5.53
N ILE A 54 7.72 -2.11 -5.57
CA ILE A 54 7.36 -2.93 -6.74
C ILE A 54 7.03 -2.02 -7.93
N ALA A 55 6.27 -0.95 -7.71
CA ALA A 55 5.91 0.00 -8.76
C ALA A 55 7.09 0.77 -9.35
N GLU A 56 8.08 1.11 -8.53
CA GLU A 56 9.31 1.77 -8.94
C GLU A 56 10.31 0.81 -9.60
N GLY A 57 10.09 -0.51 -9.51
CA GLY A 57 11.04 -1.54 -9.95
C GLY A 57 12.30 -1.62 -9.07
N THR A 58 12.24 -1.07 -7.85
CA THR A 58 13.32 -1.08 -6.85
C THR A 58 13.23 -2.29 -5.93
N ALA A 59 12.12 -3.04 -5.97
CA ALA A 59 12.01 -4.35 -5.34
C ALA A 59 12.95 -5.34 -6.06
N ARG A 60 14.17 -5.51 -5.54
CA ARG A 60 15.14 -6.50 -5.99
C ARG A 60 15.55 -7.44 -4.88
#